data_AF-A0A327X6Y4-F1
#
_entry.id   AF-A0A327X6Y4-F1
#
_cell.length_a   1.000
_cell.length_b   1.000
_cell.length_c   1.000
_cell.angle_alpha   90.00
_cell.angle_beta   90.00
_cell.angle_gamma   90.00
#
_symmetry.space_group_name_H-M   'P 1'
#
loop_
_entity.id
_entity.type
_entity.pdbx_description
1 polymer ?
#
loop_
_entity_poly.entity_id
_entity_poly.type
_entity_poly.pdbx_seq_one_letter_code
_entity_poly.pdbx_strand_id
1 'polypeptide(L)'
;MASKDVVSFIKLFSVVTWEKIAFVRRQKGLKFHEVTATQNLLFQFRLLAEANPSGVIMYEADSEKTNGNDIELYIKINGRYIFFACQAKIVYDKSSARRPDTYDSIKHLINKKTPNPEEQIESLLRYAKRKGGIPIYLFYNYCADQKTVNDIVQSSSENIEVYGCSYVDARSLIGNYYSINDWHTIPTFRSLHIQQAKPFYKLFETMELSDTSINLRDMLRSANLENTDDNLTQYERPFDEDGNNWVSTNEALPRRQKSRKKSQEGTEDAGFAPRYRLVINDLQIDSPLAQWLFL
;
A
#
# COMPACT_ATOMS: atom_id res chain seq x y z
N MET A 1 3.00 -23.04 17.58
CA MET A 1 3.18 -22.89 16.13
C MET A 1 2.87 -21.45 15.80
N ALA A 2 3.66 -20.77 14.96
CA ALA A 2 3.27 -19.43 14.47
C ALA A 2 1.93 -19.55 13.74
N SER A 3 1.01 -18.61 13.99
CA SER A 3 -0.26 -18.56 13.26
C SER A 3 0.02 -18.33 11.76
N LYS A 4 -0.78 -18.97 10.91
CA LYS A 4 -0.68 -18.84 9.45
C LYS A 4 -1.80 -17.92 8.99
N ASP A 5 -1.59 -16.62 9.20
CA ASP A 5 -2.56 -15.58 8.91
C ASP A 5 -1.96 -14.53 7.95
N VAL A 6 -2.83 -13.64 7.47
CA VAL A 6 -2.41 -12.49 6.64
C VAL A 6 -1.37 -11.64 7.38
N VAL A 7 -1.47 -11.52 8.70
CA VAL A 7 -0.51 -10.74 9.51
C VAL A 7 0.91 -11.29 9.37
N SER A 8 1.08 -12.59 9.55
CA SER A 8 2.35 -13.29 9.47
C SER A 8 2.91 -13.26 8.04
N PHE A 9 2.04 -13.38 7.05
CA PHE A 9 2.40 -13.16 5.64
C PHE A 9 3.01 -11.78 5.40
N ILE A 10 2.33 -10.72 5.84
CA ILE A 10 2.79 -9.35 5.60
C ILE A 10 4.07 -9.03 6.40
N LYS A 11 4.23 -9.62 7.60
CA LYS A 11 5.52 -9.57 8.33
C LYS A 11 6.64 -10.17 7.49
N LEU A 12 6.46 -11.37 6.93
CA LEU A 12 7.45 -12.02 6.09
C LEU A 12 7.77 -11.18 4.84
N PHE A 13 6.75 -10.69 4.14
CA PHE A 13 6.93 -9.80 2.98
C PHE A 13 7.77 -8.56 3.34
N SER A 14 7.52 -7.97 4.52
CA SER A 14 8.24 -6.80 5.00
C SER A 14 9.71 -7.12 5.24
N VAL A 15 10.01 -8.21 5.95
CA VAL A 15 11.39 -8.66 6.20
C VAL A 15 12.13 -8.94 4.88
N VAL A 16 11.51 -9.68 3.96
CA VAL A 16 12.11 -9.98 2.64
C VAL A 16 12.34 -8.71 1.82
N THR A 17 11.43 -7.73 1.90
CA THR A 17 11.59 -6.44 1.22
C THR A 17 12.76 -5.65 1.78
N TRP A 18 12.89 -5.61 3.12
CA TRP A 18 14.02 -4.99 3.81
C TRP A 18 15.35 -5.60 3.32
N GLU A 19 15.46 -6.93 3.36
CA GLU A 19 16.67 -7.66 2.94
C GLU A 19 16.99 -7.47 1.46
N LYS A 20 15.99 -7.48 0.57
CA LYS A 20 16.19 -7.22 -0.87
C LYS A 20 16.74 -5.82 -1.13
N ILE A 21 16.17 -4.79 -0.48
CA ILE A 21 16.67 -3.42 -0.63
C ILE A 21 18.07 -3.30 -0.03
N ALA A 22 18.32 -3.91 1.14
CA ALA A 22 19.63 -3.95 1.78
C ALA A 22 20.69 -4.55 0.86
N PHE A 23 20.41 -5.72 0.30
CA PHE A 23 21.29 -6.42 -0.62
C PHE A 23 21.61 -5.55 -1.83
N VAL A 24 20.59 -5.02 -2.51
CA VAL A 24 20.77 -4.23 -3.73
C VAL A 24 21.59 -2.96 -3.48
N ARG A 25 21.37 -2.25 -2.37
CA ARG A 25 22.13 -1.04 -2.04
C ARG A 25 23.61 -1.30 -1.73
N ARG A 26 23.97 -2.50 -1.29
CA ARG A 26 25.36 -2.91 -1.07
C ARG A 26 26.08 -3.33 -2.35
N GLN A 27 25.35 -3.58 -3.44
CA GLN A 27 25.91 -4.04 -4.70
C GLN A 27 26.00 -2.90 -5.73
N LYS A 28 27.20 -2.70 -6.28
CA LYS A 28 27.42 -1.69 -7.32
C LYS A 28 26.65 -2.07 -8.58
N GLY A 29 25.83 -1.14 -9.08
CA GLY A 29 25.11 -1.28 -10.36
C GLY A 29 23.73 -1.95 -10.26
N LEU A 30 23.34 -2.49 -9.10
CA LEU A 30 21.98 -2.97 -8.88
C LEU A 30 21.08 -1.83 -8.41
N LYS A 31 19.79 -1.89 -8.80
CA LYS A 31 18.76 -0.95 -8.38
C LYS A 31 17.47 -1.71 -8.07
N PHE A 32 16.83 -1.33 -6.96
CA PHE A 32 15.53 -1.85 -6.56
C PHE A 32 14.54 -0.71 -6.68
N HIS A 33 13.60 -0.83 -7.62
CA HIS A 33 12.66 0.24 -7.93
C HIS A 33 11.36 0.05 -7.16
N GLU A 34 10.65 1.17 -6.91
CA GLU A 34 9.31 1.19 -6.32
C GLU A 34 8.36 0.21 -7.05
N VAL A 35 8.35 0.27 -8.39
CA VAL A 35 7.57 -0.64 -9.25
C VAL A 35 7.89 -2.11 -8.98
N THR A 36 9.17 -2.45 -8.79
CA THR A 36 9.61 -3.82 -8.53
C THR A 36 9.13 -4.30 -7.16
N ALA A 37 9.18 -3.44 -6.15
CA ALA A 37 8.67 -3.76 -4.81
C ALA A 37 7.16 -4.00 -4.84
N THR A 38 6.41 -3.16 -5.54
CA THR A 38 4.96 -3.33 -5.72
C THR A 38 4.60 -4.58 -6.51
N GLN A 39 5.32 -4.88 -7.60
CA GLN A 39 5.13 -6.11 -8.35
C GLN A 39 5.42 -7.36 -7.50
N ASN A 40 6.44 -7.32 -6.64
CA ASN A 40 6.71 -8.41 -5.71
C ASN A 40 5.55 -8.59 -4.72
N LEU A 41 4.98 -7.51 -4.18
CA LEU A 41 3.82 -7.58 -3.29
C LEU A 41 2.63 -8.24 -4.00
N LEU A 42 2.30 -7.75 -5.20
CA LEU A 42 1.20 -8.26 -6.01
C LEU A 42 1.39 -9.72 -6.38
N PHE A 43 2.60 -10.12 -6.76
CA PHE A 43 2.92 -11.52 -7.04
C PHE A 43 2.71 -12.41 -5.82
N GLN A 44 3.12 -11.96 -4.64
CA GLN A 44 2.92 -12.73 -3.41
C GLN A 44 1.44 -12.86 -3.04
N PHE A 45 0.66 -11.78 -3.19
CA PHE A 45 -0.80 -11.84 -3.03
C PHE A 45 -1.48 -12.72 -4.09
N ARG A 46 -0.95 -12.76 -5.31
CA ARG A 46 -1.44 -13.66 -6.36
C ARG A 46 -1.29 -15.12 -5.94
N LEU A 47 -0.12 -15.51 -5.46
CA LEU A 47 0.11 -16.87 -4.94
C LEU A 47 -0.83 -17.18 -3.77
N LEU A 48 -1.06 -16.19 -2.90
CA LEU A 48 -1.99 -16.33 -1.78
C LEU A 48 -3.44 -16.50 -2.23
N ALA A 49 -3.88 -15.77 -3.25
CA ALA A 49 -5.20 -15.88 -3.85
C ALA A 49 -5.40 -17.23 -4.56
N GLU A 50 -4.36 -17.78 -5.19
CA GLU A 50 -4.41 -19.12 -5.79
C GLU A 50 -4.55 -20.22 -4.72
N ALA A 51 -3.87 -20.05 -3.59
CA ALA A 51 -3.86 -21.00 -2.51
C ALA A 51 -5.07 -20.92 -1.57
N ASN A 52 -5.65 -19.73 -1.42
CA ASN A 52 -6.83 -19.46 -0.61
C ASN A 52 -7.77 -18.48 -1.34
N PRO A 53 -8.44 -18.94 -2.41
CA PRO A 53 -9.30 -18.09 -3.25
C PRO A 53 -10.53 -17.56 -2.52
N SER A 54 -10.95 -18.20 -1.41
CA SER A 54 -12.00 -17.69 -0.54
C SER A 54 -11.51 -16.55 0.36
N GLY A 55 -10.25 -16.61 0.82
CA GLY A 55 -9.68 -15.62 1.73
C GLY A 55 -9.08 -14.40 1.03
N VAL A 56 -8.47 -14.58 -0.14
CA VAL A 56 -7.85 -13.49 -0.91
C VAL A 56 -8.27 -13.57 -2.36
N ILE A 57 -8.68 -12.44 -2.94
CA ILE A 57 -8.99 -12.31 -4.36
C ILE A 57 -8.24 -11.13 -4.94
N MET A 58 -7.69 -11.30 -6.14
CA MET A 58 -6.97 -10.27 -6.86
C MET A 58 -7.64 -10.00 -8.21
N TYR A 59 -7.84 -8.72 -8.52
CA TYR A 59 -8.40 -8.23 -9.77
C TYR A 59 -7.40 -7.34 -10.50
N GLU A 60 -7.54 -7.30 -11.81
CA GLU A 60 -6.83 -6.39 -12.69
C GLU A 60 -7.83 -5.54 -13.47
N ALA A 61 -7.53 -4.25 -13.64
CA ALA A 61 -8.33 -3.35 -14.46
C ALA A 61 -8.18 -3.70 -15.94
N ASP A 62 -9.28 -3.64 -16.71
CA ASP A 62 -9.27 -3.95 -18.14
C ASP A 62 -8.54 -2.90 -19.01
N SER A 63 -8.38 -1.68 -18.49
CA SER A 63 -7.78 -0.55 -19.23
C SER A 63 -6.25 -0.61 -19.27
N GLU A 64 -5.64 -0.38 -20.43
CA GLU A 64 -4.18 -0.42 -20.62
C GLU A 64 -3.45 0.83 -20.10
N LYS A 65 -4.17 1.90 -19.72
CA LYS A 65 -3.58 3.18 -19.29
C LYS A 65 -3.22 3.27 -17.80
N THR A 66 -3.65 2.31 -16.97
CA THR A 66 -3.44 2.33 -15.51
C THR A 66 -1.99 1.97 -15.13
N ASN A 67 -1.40 2.78 -14.26
CA ASN A 67 -0.02 2.61 -13.81
C ASN A 67 0.04 1.61 -12.64
N GLY A 68 1.03 0.71 -12.64
CA GLY A 68 1.04 -0.48 -11.79
C GLY A 68 1.45 -0.30 -10.32
N ASN A 69 1.76 0.91 -9.86
CA ASN A 69 2.22 1.14 -8.47
C ASN A 69 1.09 1.48 -7.50
N ASP A 70 -0.05 1.90 -8.06
CA ASP A 70 -1.23 2.31 -7.34
C ASP A 70 -2.10 1.06 -7.15
N ILE A 71 -2.50 0.78 -5.90
CA ILE A 71 -3.25 -0.42 -5.54
C ILE A 71 -4.54 -0.01 -4.83
N GLU A 72 -5.62 -0.72 -5.13
CA GLU A 72 -6.80 -0.74 -4.27
C GLU A 72 -6.74 -1.93 -3.32
N LEU A 73 -7.02 -1.69 -2.04
CA LEU A 73 -7.07 -2.73 -1.03
C LEU A 73 -8.42 -2.68 -0.33
N TYR A 74 -9.17 -3.76 -0.41
CA TYR A 74 -10.40 -3.97 0.33
C TYR A 74 -10.13 -5.00 1.41
N ILE A 75 -10.45 -4.65 2.66
CA ILE A 75 -10.34 -5.59 3.77
C ILE A 75 -11.69 -5.74 4.43
N LYS A 76 -12.11 -6.99 4.59
CA LYS A 76 -13.38 -7.34 5.24
C LYS A 76 -13.23 -7.24 6.76
N ILE A 77 -14.08 -6.44 7.38
CA ILE A 77 -14.15 -6.21 8.82
C ILE A 77 -15.62 -6.26 9.22
N ASN A 78 -15.98 -7.08 10.21
CA ASN A 78 -17.36 -7.20 10.70
C ASN A 78 -18.40 -7.43 9.57
N GLY A 79 -18.04 -8.21 8.55
CA GLY A 79 -18.92 -8.52 7.42
C GLY A 79 -19.01 -7.46 6.33
N ARG A 80 -18.39 -6.29 6.51
CA ARG A 80 -18.34 -5.19 5.54
C ARG A 80 -16.92 -4.99 5.03
N TYR A 81 -16.74 -4.37 3.86
CA TYR A 81 -15.40 -4.04 3.36
C TYR A 81 -15.07 -2.57 3.62
N ILE A 82 -13.83 -2.35 4.07
CA ILE A 82 -13.21 -1.03 4.12
C ILE A 82 -12.26 -0.89 2.93
N PHE A 83 -12.40 0.21 2.21
CA PHE A 83 -11.60 0.53 1.04
C PHE A 83 -10.39 1.40 1.40
N PHE A 84 -9.22 0.99 0.93
CA PHE A 84 -7.96 1.72 1.01
C PHE A 84 -7.43 2.01 -0.40
N ALA A 85 -7.16 3.29 -0.68
CA ALA A 85 -6.41 3.69 -1.86
C ALA A 85 -4.93 3.75 -1.47
N CYS A 86 -4.08 2.94 -2.10
CA CYS A 86 -2.70 2.74 -1.71
C CYS A 86 -1.74 3.29 -2.76
N GLN A 87 -0.93 4.29 -2.37
CA GLN A 87 0.15 4.81 -3.21
C GLN A 87 1.51 4.31 -2.70
N ALA A 88 2.23 3.55 -3.51
CA ALA A 88 3.55 3.07 -3.13
C ALA A 88 4.64 4.16 -3.21
N LYS A 89 5.62 4.10 -2.30
CA LYS A 89 6.86 4.89 -2.29
C LYS A 89 8.03 4.05 -1.77
N ILE A 90 9.23 4.30 -2.28
CA ILE A 90 10.46 3.66 -1.76
C ILE A 90 11.38 4.72 -1.16
N VAL A 91 12.04 4.41 -0.05
CA VAL A 91 13.07 5.29 0.50
C VAL A 91 14.30 5.30 -0.40
N TYR A 92 14.95 6.45 -0.55
CA TYR A 92 16.19 6.59 -1.30
C TYR A 92 17.38 6.79 -0.36
N ASP A 93 18.39 5.93 -0.52
CA ASP A 93 19.67 6.13 0.14
C ASP A 93 20.43 7.25 -0.58
N LYS A 94 20.65 8.34 0.15
CA LYS A 94 21.50 9.46 -0.26
C LYS A 94 22.68 9.58 0.69
N SER A 95 23.45 8.51 0.84
CA SER A 95 24.66 8.42 1.67
C SER A 95 25.68 9.56 1.49
N SER A 96 25.64 10.30 0.38
CA SER A 96 26.47 11.49 0.13
C SER A 96 25.81 12.84 0.44
N ALA A 97 24.55 12.87 0.86
CA ALA A 97 23.78 14.09 1.10
C ALA A 97 23.63 14.41 2.60
N ARG A 98 23.38 15.70 2.91
CA ARG A 98 23.07 16.18 4.27
C ARG A 98 21.78 15.59 4.87
N ARG A 99 21.02 14.78 4.12
CA ARG A 99 19.77 14.12 4.51
C ARG A 99 19.79 12.66 4.02
N PRO A 100 20.19 11.69 4.85
CA PRO A 100 20.11 10.29 4.50
C PRO A 100 18.65 9.80 4.52
N ASP A 101 18.36 8.79 3.70
CA ASP A 101 17.10 8.03 3.67
C ASP A 101 15.82 8.89 3.56
N THR A 102 15.63 9.52 2.40
CA THR A 102 14.48 10.40 2.09
C THR A 102 13.48 9.75 1.13
N TYR A 103 12.20 10.13 1.25
CA TYR A 103 11.14 9.73 0.31
C TYR A 103 10.97 10.76 -0.81
N ASP A 104 12.00 11.01 -1.62
CA ASP A 104 11.94 12.08 -2.62
C ASP A 104 10.84 11.91 -3.67
N SER A 105 10.48 10.65 -3.98
CA SER A 105 9.41 10.37 -4.94
C SER A 105 8.01 10.75 -4.44
N ILE A 106 7.87 11.19 -3.19
CA ILE A 106 6.58 11.61 -2.64
C ILE A 106 6.11 12.96 -3.23
N LYS A 107 7.04 13.83 -3.64
CA LYS A 107 6.78 15.10 -4.35
C LYS A 107 6.58 14.88 -5.86
N HIS A 108 5.78 13.88 -6.21
CA HIS A 108 5.54 13.57 -7.61
C HIS A 108 4.38 14.41 -8.15
N LEU A 109 4.70 15.34 -9.05
CA LEU A 109 3.70 16.05 -9.84
C LEU A 109 3.18 15.18 -10.99
N ILE A 110 1.86 15.06 -11.07
CA ILE A 110 1.07 14.51 -12.15
C ILE A 110 0.83 15.62 -13.19
N ASN A 111 0.74 15.27 -14.47
CA ASN A 111 0.45 16.23 -15.55
C ASN A 111 1.40 17.42 -15.61
N LYS A 112 2.71 17.20 -15.37
CA LYS A 112 3.77 18.24 -15.33
C LYS A 112 3.81 19.21 -16.53
N LYS A 113 3.24 18.80 -17.67
CA LYS A 113 3.21 19.57 -18.91
C LYS A 113 1.91 20.37 -19.12
N THR A 114 0.97 20.27 -18.18
CA THR A 114 -0.30 21.00 -18.24
C THR A 114 -0.22 22.29 -17.42
N PRO A 115 -1.11 23.27 -17.65
CA PRO A 115 -1.12 24.54 -16.91
C PRO A 115 -1.30 24.37 -15.40
N ASN A 116 -1.94 23.28 -14.98
CA ASN A 116 -2.27 22.99 -13.58
C ASN A 116 -1.70 21.61 -13.21
N PRO A 117 -0.39 21.47 -12.97
CA PRO A 117 0.16 20.23 -12.47
C PRO A 117 -0.43 19.94 -11.07
N GLU A 118 -0.71 18.67 -10.81
CA GLU A 118 -1.33 18.23 -9.55
C GLU A 118 -0.33 17.39 -8.76
N GLU A 119 -0.23 17.59 -7.45
CA GLU A 119 0.58 16.71 -6.60
C GLU A 119 -0.12 15.36 -6.40
N GLN A 120 0.63 14.26 -6.48
CA GLN A 120 0.07 12.91 -6.39
C GLN A 120 -0.71 12.65 -5.09
N ILE A 121 -0.34 13.33 -3.99
CA ILE A 121 -1.09 13.27 -2.74
C ILE A 121 -2.52 13.80 -2.89
N GLU A 122 -2.73 14.90 -3.61
CA GLU A 122 -4.06 15.47 -3.83
C GLU A 122 -4.94 14.50 -4.60
N SER A 123 -4.36 13.86 -5.61
CA SER A 123 -5.06 12.90 -6.44
C SER A 123 -5.46 11.65 -5.64
N LEU A 124 -4.56 11.14 -4.81
CA LEU A 124 -4.82 10.03 -3.88
C LEU A 124 -5.95 10.38 -2.90
N LEU A 125 -5.89 11.56 -2.27
CA LEU A 125 -6.91 12.05 -1.33
C LEU A 125 -8.28 12.17 -2.02
N ARG A 126 -8.31 12.77 -3.23
CA ARG A 126 -9.53 12.93 -4.01
C ARG A 126 -10.12 11.57 -4.40
N TYR A 127 -9.28 10.62 -4.83
CA TYR A 127 -9.70 9.28 -5.20
C TYR A 127 -10.34 8.55 -4.03
N ALA A 128 -9.65 8.50 -2.89
CA ALA A 128 -10.16 7.86 -1.69
C ALA A 128 -11.47 8.51 -1.22
N LYS A 129 -11.55 9.85 -1.20
CA LYS A 129 -12.76 10.57 -0.80
C LYS A 129 -13.96 10.24 -1.69
N ARG A 130 -13.78 10.17 -3.00
CA ARG A 130 -14.87 9.83 -3.94
C ARG A 130 -15.44 8.44 -3.69
N LYS A 131 -14.60 7.50 -3.27
CA LYS A 131 -14.97 6.11 -2.93
C LYS A 131 -15.14 5.91 -1.42
N GLY A 132 -15.39 6.97 -0.64
CA GLY A 132 -15.56 6.87 0.81
C GLY A 132 -14.48 6.05 1.54
N GLY A 133 -13.24 6.06 1.06
CA GLY A 133 -12.15 5.20 1.49
C GLY A 133 -11.05 5.92 2.25
N ILE A 134 -10.00 5.18 2.58
CA ILE A 134 -8.86 5.66 3.34
C ILE A 134 -7.64 5.78 2.42
N PRO A 135 -7.11 7.00 2.19
CA PRO A 135 -5.90 7.19 1.40
C PRO A 135 -4.67 6.85 2.24
N ILE A 136 -3.86 5.89 1.79
CA ILE A 136 -2.62 5.51 2.46
C ILE A 136 -1.43 5.58 1.51
N TYR A 137 -0.29 6.00 2.04
CA TYR A 137 1.00 5.71 1.42
C TYR A 137 1.51 4.38 1.94
N LEU A 138 1.98 3.54 1.02
CA LEU A 138 2.69 2.29 1.31
C LEU A 138 4.19 2.52 1.06
N PHE A 139 5.02 2.37 2.08
CA PHE A 139 6.46 2.65 2.00
C PHE A 139 7.28 1.36 2.00
N TYR A 140 8.22 1.26 1.06
CA TYR A 140 9.22 0.20 1.03
C TYR A 140 10.56 0.73 1.54
N ASN A 141 11.12 0.05 2.54
CA ASN A 141 12.15 0.66 3.37
C ASN A 141 13.39 -0.20 3.56
N TYR A 142 14.50 0.51 3.74
CA TYR A 142 15.75 0.02 4.29
C TYR A 142 16.52 1.23 4.83
N CYS A 143 17.15 1.07 5.99
CA CYS A 143 18.01 2.07 6.61
C CYS A 143 19.26 1.38 7.14
N ALA A 144 20.44 1.89 6.77
CA ALA A 144 21.71 1.40 7.28
C ALA A 144 22.20 2.16 8.52
N ASP A 145 21.59 3.31 8.84
CA ASP A 145 21.98 4.12 9.99
C ASP A 145 21.49 3.50 11.30
N GLN A 146 22.43 2.92 12.07
CA GLN A 146 22.11 2.21 13.30
C GLN A 146 21.44 3.11 14.35
N LYS A 147 21.74 4.41 14.38
CA LYS A 147 21.08 5.34 15.30
C LYS A 147 19.59 5.45 14.99
N THR A 148 19.24 5.69 13.72
CA THR A 148 17.85 5.70 13.25
C THR A 148 17.14 4.39 13.53
N VAL A 149 17.79 3.25 13.26
CA VAL A 149 17.25 1.91 13.58
C VAL A 149 16.93 1.79 15.06
N ASN A 150 17.88 2.13 15.94
CA ASN A 150 17.68 2.04 17.39
C ASN A 150 16.56 2.95 17.88
N ASP A 151 16.48 4.19 17.37
CA ASP A 151 15.43 5.14 17.74
C ASP A 151 14.03 4.59 17.39
N ILE A 152 13.87 3.98 16.22
CA ILE A 152 12.60 3.39 15.78
C ILE A 152 12.26 2.17 16.63
N VAL A 153 13.18 1.23 16.80
CA VAL A 153 12.99 0.03 17.62
C VAL A 153 12.59 0.40 19.05
N GLN A 154 13.26 1.40 19.64
CA GLN A 154 12.94 1.89 20.97
C GLN A 154 11.54 2.54 21.02
N SER A 155 11.16 3.29 19.99
CA SER A 155 9.86 3.97 19.94
C SER A 155 8.67 3.03 19.73
N SER A 156 8.85 1.92 19.00
CA SER A 156 7.74 1.03 18.63
C SER A 156 7.76 -0.33 19.32
N SER A 157 8.87 -0.74 19.93
CA SER A 157 9.10 -2.11 20.43
C SER A 157 8.97 -3.20 19.36
N GLU A 158 9.22 -2.86 18.10
CA GLU A 158 9.13 -3.78 16.96
C GLU A 158 10.51 -4.00 16.34
N ASN A 159 10.74 -5.18 15.76
CA ASN A 159 11.95 -5.45 14.98
C ASN A 159 11.99 -4.53 13.75
N ILE A 160 13.15 -4.00 13.39
CA ILE A 160 13.23 -2.99 12.34
C ILE A 160 12.83 -3.54 10.96
N GLU A 161 13.09 -4.82 10.71
CA GLU A 161 12.87 -5.48 9.43
C GLU A 161 11.37 -5.56 9.07
N VAL A 162 10.48 -5.53 10.07
CA VAL A 162 9.03 -5.49 9.81
C VAL A 162 8.58 -4.14 9.25
N TYR A 163 9.44 -3.11 9.29
CA TYR A 163 9.24 -1.85 8.59
C TYR A 163 9.71 -1.90 7.14
N GLY A 164 10.24 -3.01 6.62
CA GLY A 164 10.54 -3.14 5.20
C GLY A 164 9.32 -2.86 4.30
N CYS A 165 8.11 -3.03 4.83
CA CYS A 165 6.88 -2.44 4.32
C CYS A 165 6.13 -1.73 5.46
N SER A 166 5.86 -0.44 5.32
CA SER A 166 5.10 0.35 6.30
C SER A 166 4.00 1.17 5.62
N TYR A 167 3.07 1.72 6.40
CA TYR A 167 2.02 2.59 5.88
C TYR A 167 1.85 3.85 6.72
N VAL A 168 1.29 4.88 6.09
CA VAL A 168 0.85 6.13 6.73
C VAL A 168 -0.46 6.58 6.09
N ASP A 169 -1.41 7.08 6.89
CA ASP A 169 -2.56 7.83 6.40
C ASP A 169 -2.09 9.08 5.64
N ALA A 170 -2.41 9.20 4.35
CA ALA A 170 -1.97 10.34 3.55
C ALA A 170 -2.46 11.69 4.12
N ARG A 171 -3.57 11.70 4.86
CA ARG A 171 -4.12 12.90 5.52
C ARG A 171 -3.23 13.40 6.65
N SER A 172 -2.53 12.52 7.36
CA SER A 172 -1.65 12.92 8.48
C SER A 172 -0.34 13.57 8.02
N LEU A 173 -0.01 13.42 6.73
CA LEU A 173 1.12 14.11 6.09
C LEU A 173 0.81 15.59 5.82
N ILE A 174 -0.48 15.96 5.76
CA ILE A 174 -0.91 17.35 5.64
C ILE A 174 -0.58 18.09 6.93
N GLY A 175 -0.11 19.33 6.82
CA GLY A 175 0.35 20.16 7.94
C GLY A 175 1.79 19.87 8.33
N ASN A 176 2.15 18.58 8.51
CA ASN A 176 3.48 18.17 8.97
C ASN A 176 4.56 18.21 7.87
N TYR A 177 4.19 17.89 6.63
CA TYR A 177 5.13 17.78 5.51
C TYR A 177 4.63 18.49 4.24
N TYR A 178 3.30 18.57 4.10
CA TYR A 178 2.64 19.12 2.94
C TYR A 178 1.64 20.21 3.34
N SER A 179 1.63 21.32 2.62
CA SER A 179 0.76 22.48 2.86
C SER A 179 0.38 23.12 1.53
N ILE A 180 -0.89 23.46 1.33
CA ILE A 180 -1.45 24.17 0.16
C ILE A 180 -0.64 23.93 -1.12
N ASN A 181 -0.82 22.76 -1.72
CA ASN A 181 -0.25 22.39 -3.04
C ASN A 181 1.28 22.28 -3.10
N ASP A 182 1.98 22.22 -1.96
CA ASP A 182 3.43 22.00 -1.96
C ASP A 182 3.95 21.19 -0.76
N TRP A 183 4.99 20.40 -1.03
CA TRP A 183 5.81 19.74 -0.02
C TRP A 183 6.87 20.71 0.48
N HIS A 184 6.65 21.28 1.67
CA HIS A 184 7.63 22.16 2.32
C HIS A 184 8.76 21.36 3.00
N THR A 185 8.48 20.12 3.43
CA THR A 185 9.48 19.19 3.97
C THR A 185 9.29 17.79 3.40
N ILE A 186 10.35 17.23 2.80
CA ILE A 186 10.35 15.82 2.40
C ILE A 186 10.62 14.96 3.65
N PRO A 187 9.74 14.01 3.99
CA PRO A 187 9.94 13.15 5.14
C PRO A 187 11.18 12.26 4.96
N THR A 188 11.91 12.04 6.04
CA THR A 188 12.97 11.03 6.12
C THR A 188 12.39 9.74 6.71
N PHE A 189 13.08 8.62 6.52
CA PHE A 189 12.74 7.35 7.18
C PHE A 189 12.55 7.56 8.68
N ARG A 190 13.55 8.17 9.34
CA ARG A 190 13.53 8.46 10.78
C ARG A 190 12.34 9.32 11.20
N SER A 191 12.10 10.46 10.54
CA SER A 191 11.05 11.40 10.96
C SER A 191 9.66 10.77 10.83
N LEU A 192 9.45 10.03 9.74
CA LEU A 192 8.15 9.44 9.44
C LEU A 192 7.85 8.25 10.37
N HIS A 193 8.85 7.40 10.63
CA HIS A 193 8.66 6.13 11.35
C HIS A 193 8.60 6.27 12.87
N ILE A 194 9.22 7.31 13.43
CA ILE A 194 9.09 7.61 14.87
C ILE A 194 7.70 8.18 15.17
N GLN A 195 7.13 8.96 14.25
CA GLN A 195 5.95 9.77 14.54
C GLN A 195 4.64 9.16 14.03
N GLN A 196 4.63 8.63 12.81
CA GLN A 196 3.37 8.41 12.08
C GLN A 196 3.28 7.02 11.45
N ALA A 197 4.36 6.53 10.82
CA ALA A 197 4.31 5.26 10.10
C ALA A 197 4.20 4.07 11.04
N LYS A 198 3.45 3.07 10.58
CA LYS A 198 3.31 1.78 11.25
C LYS A 198 3.71 0.67 10.30
N PRO A 199 4.26 -0.46 10.80
CA PRO A 199 4.48 -1.64 9.96
C PRO A 199 3.20 -2.07 9.25
N PHE A 200 3.30 -2.49 7.98
CA PHE A 200 2.10 -2.75 7.17
C PHE A 200 1.19 -3.84 7.75
N TYR A 201 1.76 -4.85 8.42
CA TYR A 201 0.96 -5.90 9.05
C TYR A 201 0.04 -5.38 10.16
N LYS A 202 0.36 -4.23 10.81
CA LYS A 202 -0.47 -3.64 11.86
C LYS A 202 -1.85 -3.25 11.33
N LEU A 203 -1.95 -2.92 10.04
CA LEU A 203 -3.23 -2.68 9.40
C LEU A 203 -4.15 -3.92 9.53
N PHE A 204 -3.59 -5.12 9.33
CA PHE A 204 -4.32 -6.38 9.37
C PHE A 204 -4.52 -6.89 10.80
N GLU A 205 -3.53 -6.72 11.69
CA GLU A 205 -3.64 -7.11 13.11
C GLU A 205 -4.80 -6.38 13.79
N THR A 206 -4.95 -5.08 13.48
CA THR A 206 -6.06 -4.27 13.98
C THR A 206 -7.42 -4.81 13.55
N MET A 207 -7.47 -5.54 12.44
CA MET A 207 -8.70 -6.07 11.84
C MET A 207 -9.04 -7.48 12.34
N GLU A 208 -8.07 -8.23 12.87
CA GLU A 208 -8.32 -9.52 13.57
C GLU A 208 -9.02 -9.32 14.92
N LEU A 209 -8.89 -8.13 15.53
CA LEU A 209 -9.52 -7.79 16.81
C LEU A 209 -11.05 -7.63 16.74
N SER A 210 -11.66 -7.82 15.57
CA SER A 210 -13.06 -7.47 15.32
C SER A 210 -14.08 -8.46 15.88
N ASP A 211 -13.65 -9.56 16.51
CA ASP A 211 -14.56 -10.62 16.95
C ASP A 211 -15.46 -10.21 18.13
N THR A 212 -15.19 -9.10 18.84
CA THR A 212 -16.03 -8.65 19.96
C THR A 212 -16.06 -7.12 20.15
N SER A 213 -17.18 -6.48 19.84
CA SER A 213 -17.66 -5.19 20.39
C SER A 213 -16.88 -3.87 20.12
N ILE A 214 -15.70 -3.88 19.50
CA ILE A 214 -14.95 -2.63 19.23
C ILE A 214 -15.59 -1.88 18.06
N ASN A 215 -15.84 -0.58 18.24
CA ASN A 215 -16.34 0.30 17.19
C ASN A 215 -15.27 0.44 16.08
N LEU A 216 -15.66 0.36 14.81
CA LEU A 216 -14.77 0.56 13.65
C LEU A 216 -13.91 1.83 13.78
N ARG A 217 -14.44 2.92 14.34
CA ARG A 217 -13.67 4.15 14.59
C ARG A 217 -12.51 3.93 15.57
N ASP A 218 -12.71 3.16 16.63
CA ASP A 218 -11.65 2.87 17.61
C ASP A 218 -10.58 1.94 17.02
N MET A 219 -10.98 0.99 16.17
CA MET A 219 -10.04 0.18 15.38
C MET A 219 -9.19 1.08 14.47
N LEU A 220 -9.82 1.96 13.69
CA LEU A 220 -9.11 2.87 12.80
C LEU A 220 -8.19 3.82 13.57
N ARG A 221 -8.58 4.27 14.76
CA ARG A 221 -7.69 5.03 15.67
C ARG A 221 -6.49 4.22 16.12
N SER A 222 -6.64 2.97 16.52
CA SER A 222 -5.49 2.12 16.88
C SER A 222 -4.54 1.86 15.70
N ALA A 223 -5.06 1.90 14.46
CA ALA A 223 -4.27 1.86 13.23
C ALA A 223 -3.67 3.22 12.83
N ASN A 224 -3.80 4.26 13.67
CA ASN A 224 -3.33 5.62 13.39
C ASN A 224 -3.99 6.26 12.15
N LEU A 225 -5.25 5.90 11.88
CA LEU A 225 -6.09 6.39 10.79
C LEU A 225 -7.17 7.38 11.30
N GLU A 226 -6.80 8.20 12.31
CA GLU A 226 -7.72 9.00 13.12
C GLU A 226 -8.49 10.07 12.32
N ASN A 227 -7.97 10.49 11.17
CA ASN A 227 -8.59 11.48 10.29
C ASN A 227 -9.61 10.85 9.32
N THR A 228 -10.27 9.78 9.74
CA THR A 228 -11.33 9.16 8.94
C THR A 228 -12.48 10.13 8.75
N ASP A 229 -12.63 10.58 7.50
CA ASP A 229 -13.71 11.45 7.04
C ASP A 229 -15.05 10.87 7.53
N ASP A 230 -16.01 11.73 7.91
CA ASP A 230 -17.34 11.26 8.34
C ASP A 230 -18.07 10.45 7.24
N ASN A 231 -17.53 10.48 6.03
CA ASN A 231 -17.99 9.80 4.82
C ASN A 231 -17.34 8.42 4.57
N LEU A 232 -16.71 7.80 5.58
CA LEU A 232 -16.19 6.43 5.44
C LEU A 232 -17.32 5.46 5.06
N THR A 233 -17.19 4.83 3.90
CA THR A 233 -18.18 3.90 3.35
C THR A 233 -17.84 2.46 3.72
N GLN A 234 -18.86 1.72 4.17
CA GLN A 234 -18.78 0.30 4.47
C GLN A 234 -19.51 -0.49 3.40
N TYR A 235 -18.75 -1.17 2.56
CA TYR A 235 -19.27 -1.88 1.39
C TYR A 235 -19.83 -3.26 1.75
N GLU A 236 -20.91 -3.68 1.09
CA GLU A 236 -21.40 -5.06 1.18
C GLU A 236 -20.57 -5.99 0.31
N ARG A 237 -20.14 -5.48 -0.86
CA ARG A 237 -19.27 -6.19 -1.79
C ARG A 237 -18.19 -5.24 -2.29
N PRO A 238 -17.01 -5.76 -2.64
CA PRO A 238 -15.90 -4.93 -3.13
C PRO A 238 -16.11 -4.42 -4.58
N PHE A 239 -17.32 -4.53 -5.17
CA PHE A 239 -17.64 -4.14 -6.56
C PHE A 239 -18.80 -3.15 -6.69
N ASP A 240 -19.38 -2.67 -5.60
CA ASP A 240 -20.67 -1.99 -5.66
C ASP A 240 -20.64 -0.65 -6.44
N GLU A 241 -19.46 -0.10 -6.78
CA GLU A 241 -19.32 1.23 -7.39
C GLU A 241 -18.66 1.30 -8.79
N ASP A 242 -17.92 0.29 -9.27
CA ASP A 242 -16.96 0.50 -10.39
C ASP A 242 -17.34 -0.06 -11.78
N GLY A 243 -18.55 -0.61 -11.95
CA GLY A 243 -18.93 -1.25 -13.21
C GLY A 243 -18.02 -2.44 -13.59
N ASN A 244 -18.31 -3.09 -14.72
CA ASN A 244 -17.69 -4.35 -15.15
C ASN A 244 -16.22 -4.25 -15.63
N ASN A 245 -15.41 -3.32 -15.11
CA ASN A 245 -14.05 -3.03 -15.61
C ASN A 245 -12.93 -3.77 -14.87
N TRP A 246 -13.28 -4.68 -13.95
CA TRP A 246 -12.34 -5.44 -13.15
C TRP A 246 -12.48 -6.93 -13.47
N VAL A 247 -11.39 -7.53 -13.93
CA VAL A 247 -11.34 -8.96 -14.23
C VAL A 247 -10.62 -9.67 -13.09
N SER A 248 -11.25 -10.73 -12.58
CA SER A 248 -10.63 -11.60 -11.60
C SER A 248 -9.40 -12.27 -12.22
N THR A 249 -8.24 -12.15 -11.58
CA THR A 249 -7.02 -12.80 -12.05
C THR A 249 -7.07 -14.33 -11.86
N ASN A 250 -7.98 -14.83 -11.01
CA ASN A 250 -8.15 -16.27 -10.75
C ASN A 250 -8.73 -17.02 -11.95
N GLU A 251 -9.43 -16.33 -12.84
CA GLU A 251 -9.87 -16.89 -14.11
C GLU A 251 -8.68 -16.83 -15.08
N ALA A 252 -8.37 -17.96 -15.72
CA ALA A 252 -7.29 -18.02 -16.71
C ALA A 252 -7.48 -16.89 -17.72
N LEU A 253 -6.56 -15.92 -17.73
CA LEU A 253 -6.67 -14.73 -18.56
C LEU A 253 -7.01 -15.17 -20.00
N PRO A 254 -8.18 -14.78 -20.55
CA PRO A 254 -8.44 -15.05 -21.95
C PRO A 254 -7.28 -14.46 -22.74
N ARG A 255 -6.60 -15.29 -23.55
CA ARG A 255 -5.46 -14.89 -24.39
C ARG A 255 -5.80 -13.53 -25.02
N ARG A 256 -5.14 -12.47 -24.55
CA ARG A 256 -5.40 -11.07 -24.92
C ARG A 256 -5.60 -10.96 -26.44
N GLN A 257 -6.84 -10.86 -26.90
CA GLN A 257 -7.11 -10.36 -28.24
C GLN A 257 -6.79 -8.87 -28.19
N LYS A 258 -5.71 -8.47 -28.84
CA LYS A 258 -5.27 -7.08 -29.03
C LYS A 258 -6.30 -6.29 -29.85
N SER A 259 -7.51 -6.09 -29.33
CA SER A 259 -8.42 -5.11 -29.92
C SER A 259 -8.15 -3.79 -29.21
N ARG A 260 -7.33 -2.94 -29.84
CA ARG A 260 -7.19 -1.53 -29.47
C ARG A 260 -8.53 -0.84 -29.74
N LYS A 261 -9.52 -1.00 -28.87
CA LYS A 261 -10.64 -0.06 -28.83
C LYS A 261 -10.16 1.18 -28.12
N LYS A 262 -9.94 2.23 -28.91
CA LYS A 262 -9.71 3.59 -28.44
C LYS A 262 -11.05 4.04 -27.86
N SER A 263 -11.31 3.76 -26.58
CA SER A 263 -12.44 4.36 -25.88
C SER A 263 -12.22 5.88 -25.86
N GLN A 264 -12.99 6.57 -26.69
CA GLN A 264 -13.35 7.96 -26.47
C GLN A 264 -14.44 7.93 -25.41
N GLU A 265 -14.15 8.45 -24.22
CA GLU A 265 -15.05 9.25 -23.38
C GLU A 265 -14.59 9.26 -21.93
N GLY A 266 -14.87 10.38 -21.27
CA GLY A 266 -14.49 10.68 -19.89
C GLY A 266 -13.23 11.52 -19.83
N THR A 267 -13.36 12.74 -19.31
CA THR A 267 -12.28 13.52 -18.70
C THR A 267 -11.71 12.74 -17.51
N GLU A 268 -11.08 11.61 -17.77
CA GLU A 268 -10.43 10.80 -16.75
C GLU A 268 -9.30 11.67 -16.17
N ASP A 269 -9.56 12.14 -14.95
CA ASP A 269 -8.59 12.66 -13.99
C ASP A 269 -7.30 11.86 -14.21
N ALA A 270 -6.24 12.45 -14.77
CA ALA A 270 -5.00 11.71 -15.10
C ALA A 270 -4.19 11.35 -13.84
N GLY A 271 -4.90 11.23 -12.72
CA GLY A 271 -4.48 11.07 -11.35
C GLY A 271 -4.27 9.61 -10.95
N PHE A 272 -4.45 9.34 -9.65
CA PHE A 272 -4.40 8.00 -9.06
C PHE A 272 -5.27 7.03 -9.85
N ALA A 273 -4.62 6.03 -10.46
CA ALA A 273 -5.21 5.15 -11.46
C ALA A 273 -4.76 3.71 -11.20
N PRO A 274 -5.37 3.04 -10.21
CA PRO A 274 -4.93 1.74 -9.75
C PRO A 274 -5.16 0.69 -10.82
N ARG A 275 -4.13 -0.14 -11.06
CA ARG A 275 -4.24 -1.27 -11.99
C ARG A 275 -4.73 -2.54 -11.31
N TYR A 276 -4.45 -2.69 -10.02
CA TYR A 276 -4.71 -3.90 -9.27
C TYR A 276 -5.58 -3.61 -8.05
N ARG A 277 -6.50 -4.52 -7.79
CA ARG A 277 -7.33 -4.54 -6.60
C ARG A 277 -7.11 -5.83 -5.84
N LEU A 278 -6.82 -5.70 -4.56
CA LEU A 278 -6.69 -6.79 -3.61
C LEU A 278 -7.92 -6.79 -2.70
N VAL A 279 -8.54 -7.95 -2.53
CA VAL A 279 -9.69 -8.14 -1.64
C VAL A 279 -9.32 -9.22 -0.63
N ILE A 280 -9.36 -8.85 0.64
CA ILE A 280 -9.08 -9.74 1.77
C ILE A 280 -10.41 -10.03 2.47
N ASN A 281 -10.93 -11.24 2.28
CA ASN A 281 -12.20 -11.71 2.82
C ASN A 281 -12.04 -12.42 4.16
N ASP A 282 -10.90 -13.06 4.36
CA ASP A 282 -10.56 -13.83 5.55
C ASP A 282 -9.11 -13.55 5.94
N LEU A 283 -8.90 -13.22 7.21
CA LEU A 283 -7.57 -12.98 7.77
C LEU A 283 -6.91 -14.29 8.19
N GLN A 284 -7.71 -15.32 8.49
CA GLN A 284 -7.22 -16.67 8.70
C GLN A 284 -6.96 -17.31 7.34
N ILE A 285 -5.73 -17.76 7.15
CA ILE A 285 -5.33 -18.43 5.91
C ILE A 285 -5.12 -19.89 6.25
N ASP A 286 -6.21 -20.64 6.19
CA ASP A 286 -6.22 -22.10 6.36
C ASP A 286 -5.67 -22.79 5.10
N SER A 287 -4.46 -22.40 4.71
CA SER A 287 -3.76 -23.02 3.61
C SER A 287 -2.64 -23.90 4.15
N PRO A 288 -2.62 -25.20 3.80
CA PRO A 288 -1.42 -26.00 3.86
C PRO A 288 -0.50 -25.60 2.68
N LEU A 289 -0.15 -24.32 2.56
CA LEU A 289 1.06 -23.95 1.84
C LEU A 289 2.22 -24.43 2.72
N ALA A 290 2.51 -25.73 2.72
CA ALA A 290 3.75 -26.31 3.25
C ALA A 290 5.00 -25.82 2.46
N GLN A 291 4.85 -24.68 1.80
CA GLN A 291 5.51 -24.14 0.63
C GLN A 291 5.15 -22.65 0.53
N TRP A 292 5.38 -21.82 1.56
CA TRP A 292 5.66 -20.40 1.34
C TRP A 292 6.99 -20.29 0.55
N LEU A 293 6.96 -20.79 -0.70
CA LEU A 293 8.01 -21.36 -1.53
C LEU A 293 9.46 -20.87 -1.23
N PHE A 294 10.12 -21.54 -0.28
CA PHE A 294 11.58 -21.73 -0.17
C PHE A 294 12.54 -20.51 -0.16
N LEU A 295 12.11 -19.26 0.05
CA LEU A 295 13.00 -18.11 0.30
C LEU A 295 12.36 -17.02 1.16
#